data_AF-A0A9X2THM9-F1
#
_entry.id   AF-A0A9X2THM9-F1
#
_cell.length_a   1.000
_cell.length_b   1.000
_cell.length_c   1.000
_cell.angle_alpha   90.00
_cell.angle_beta   90.00
_cell.angle_gamma   90.00
#
_symmetry.space_group_name_H-M   'P 1'
#
loop_
_entity.id
_entity.type
_entity.pdbx_description
1 polymer ?
#
loop_
_entity_poly.entity_id
_entity_poly.type
_entity_poly.pdbx_seq_one_letter_code
_entity_poly.pdbx_strand_id
1 'polypeptide(L)'
;MDRIHAYFPGWDAPKLNKTHFTDHFGLVGDFLSECWSQLRKQGRSSELMGRVQLGSALSGRDTKAVQKTVSGLLKLLYPDPEMEVPDEDLEWAVELALESRRRVKEQQKRIGSAEFRNTNFSYRMGPDGIGTFVATPEIESEDRIGSDPLPPGQVWTASRGTDGEHAGLCRIEVKSGPGSGVKVLNQPTPAVLQRDGPLRRAESIFPVRRACGAGPGASRTLFLRPAPDI
;
A
#
# COMPACT_ATOMS: atom_id res chain seq x y z
N MET A 1 3.21 17.02 -14.95
CA MET A 1 2.76 16.11 -13.87
C MET A 1 1.71 16.74 -12.96
N ASP A 2 1.93 17.95 -12.42
CA ASP A 2 0.99 18.55 -11.46
C ASP A 2 -0.47 18.74 -11.96
N ARG A 3 -0.67 18.88 -13.28
CA ARG A 3 -1.99 19.01 -13.92
C ARG A 3 -2.77 17.68 -14.05
N ILE A 4 -2.18 16.54 -13.70
CA ILE A 4 -2.86 15.24 -13.72
C ILE A 4 -3.67 15.09 -12.44
N HIS A 5 -4.99 14.93 -12.54
CA HIS A 5 -5.83 14.84 -11.33
C HIS A 5 -5.81 13.46 -10.67
N ALA A 6 -5.80 12.40 -11.46
CA ALA A 6 -5.89 11.03 -10.98
C ALA A 6 -5.08 10.11 -11.89
N TYR A 7 -4.54 9.03 -11.32
CA TYR A 7 -3.90 7.93 -12.03
C TYR A 7 -4.52 6.62 -11.55
N PHE A 8 -5.15 5.89 -12.47
CA PHE A 8 -5.65 4.54 -12.23
C PHE A 8 -4.67 3.55 -12.86
N PRO A 9 -4.05 2.67 -12.08
CA PRO A 9 -3.10 1.73 -12.61
C PRO A 9 -3.80 0.57 -13.32
N GLY A 10 -3.21 0.11 -14.42
CA GLY A 10 -3.80 -0.95 -15.23
C GLY A 10 -3.86 -2.32 -14.54
N TRP A 11 -3.11 -2.53 -13.45
CA TRP A 11 -3.14 -3.79 -12.69
C TRP A 11 -4.34 -3.91 -11.76
N ASP A 12 -4.99 -2.79 -11.39
CA ASP A 12 -6.23 -2.81 -10.62
C ASP A 12 -7.44 -3.17 -11.52
N ALA A 13 -7.28 -3.08 -12.83
CA ALA A 13 -8.33 -3.46 -13.78
C ALA A 13 -8.40 -4.99 -13.92
N PRO A 14 -9.53 -5.63 -13.55
CA PRO A 14 -9.69 -7.06 -13.76
C PRO A 14 -9.70 -7.37 -15.26
N LYS A 15 -9.16 -8.54 -15.63
CA LYS A 15 -9.26 -9.03 -17.00
C LYS A 15 -10.75 -9.23 -17.35
N LEU A 16 -11.15 -8.77 -18.54
CA LEU A 16 -12.50 -8.96 -19.03
C LEU A 16 -12.81 -10.45 -19.17
N ASN A 17 -13.86 -10.90 -18.50
CA ASN A 17 -14.42 -12.25 -18.62
C ASN A 17 -15.81 -12.17 -19.26
N LYS A 18 -16.25 -13.26 -19.88
CA LYS A 18 -17.60 -13.42 -20.44
C LYS A 18 -18.69 -13.09 -19.41
N THR A 19 -18.44 -13.36 -18.12
CA THR A 19 -19.36 -13.05 -17.01
C THR A 19 -19.57 -11.56 -16.76
N HIS A 20 -18.70 -10.67 -17.27
CA HIS A 20 -18.87 -9.22 -17.13
C HIS A 20 -19.79 -8.63 -18.22
N PHE A 21 -20.11 -9.40 -19.26
CA PHE A 21 -20.98 -8.95 -20.32
C PHE A 21 -22.43 -9.24 -19.95
N THR A 22 -23.30 -8.30 -20.29
CA THR A 22 -24.73 -8.44 -20.13
C THR A 22 -25.34 -9.02 -21.40
N ASP A 23 -26.38 -9.85 -21.25
CA ASP A 23 -27.22 -10.32 -22.36
C ASP A 23 -28.29 -9.29 -22.76
N HIS A 24 -28.32 -8.14 -22.07
CA HIS A 24 -29.23 -7.04 -22.36
C HIS A 24 -28.72 -6.14 -23.49
N PHE A 25 -29.66 -5.37 -24.07
CA PHE A 25 -29.31 -4.36 -25.08
C PHE A 25 -28.37 -3.31 -24.48
N GLY A 26 -27.22 -3.13 -25.14
CA GLY A 26 -26.28 -2.07 -24.84
C GLY A 26 -26.60 -0.78 -25.59
N LEU A 27 -26.03 0.33 -25.10
CA LEU A 27 -26.03 1.58 -25.85
C LEU A 27 -24.94 1.55 -26.93
N VAL A 28 -25.23 2.19 -28.07
CA VAL A 28 -24.21 2.42 -29.11
C VAL A 28 -23.11 3.32 -28.54
N GLY A 29 -21.85 2.99 -28.79
CA GLY A 29 -20.70 3.69 -28.20
C GLY A 29 -20.70 5.20 -28.46
N ASP A 30 -21.09 5.62 -29.67
CA ASP A 30 -21.15 7.04 -30.03
C ASP A 30 -22.21 7.80 -29.21
N PHE A 31 -23.38 7.17 -29.01
CA PHE A 31 -24.43 7.74 -28.17
C PHE A 31 -23.98 7.87 -26.71
N LEU A 32 -23.35 6.82 -26.16
CA LEU A 32 -22.80 6.86 -24.80
C LEU A 32 -21.72 7.95 -24.66
N SER A 33 -20.88 8.13 -25.69
CA SER A 33 -19.85 9.16 -25.70
C SER A 33 -20.44 10.58 -25.66
N GLU A 34 -21.55 10.81 -26.37
CA GLU A 34 -22.26 12.10 -26.36
C GLU A 34 -22.93 12.34 -24.99
N CYS A 35 -23.55 11.31 -24.39
CA CYS A 35 -24.08 11.41 -23.02
C CYS A 35 -22.98 11.83 -22.02
N TRP A 36 -21.80 11.21 -22.08
CA TRP A 36 -20.67 11.60 -21.23
C TRP A 36 -20.15 13.01 -21.52
N SER A 37 -20.16 13.44 -22.77
CA SER A 37 -19.83 14.81 -23.16
C SER A 37 -20.76 15.85 -22.51
N GLN A 38 -22.07 15.56 -22.46
CA GLN A 38 -23.05 16.40 -21.78
C GLN A 38 -22.88 16.37 -20.25
N LEU A 39 -22.68 15.19 -19.66
CA LEU A 39 -22.40 15.04 -18.23
C LEU A 39 -21.12 15.76 -17.80
N ARG A 40 -20.13 15.92 -18.69
CA ARG A 40 -18.89 16.65 -18.39
C ARG A 40 -19.13 18.13 -18.07
N LYS A 41 -20.19 18.73 -18.62
CA LYS A 41 -20.56 20.14 -18.38
C LYS A 41 -21.16 20.35 -16.99
N GLN A 42 -21.62 19.27 -16.35
CA GLN A 42 -22.23 19.27 -15.03
C GLN A 42 -21.20 18.94 -13.94
N GLY A 43 -21.39 19.49 -12.74
CA GLY A 43 -20.55 19.22 -11.57
C GLY A 43 -21.36 18.60 -10.43
N ARG A 44 -20.76 17.64 -9.71
CA ARG A 44 -21.30 17.01 -8.49
C ARG A 44 -20.55 17.42 -7.23
N SER A 45 -19.91 18.60 -7.22
CA SER A 45 -19.13 19.05 -6.07
C SER A 45 -20.00 19.44 -4.86
N SER A 46 -21.30 19.69 -5.08
CA SER A 46 -22.29 19.90 -4.04
C SER A 46 -22.40 18.71 -3.10
N GLU A 47 -22.30 17.48 -3.63
CA GLU A 47 -22.41 16.24 -2.85
C GLU A 47 -21.33 16.11 -1.77
N LEU A 48 -20.18 16.75 -1.98
CA LEU A 48 -19.08 16.75 -1.00
C LEU A 48 -19.29 17.79 0.11
N MET A 49 -20.05 18.86 -0.17
CA MET A 49 -20.20 19.97 0.77
C MET A 49 -21.00 19.54 2.00
N GLY A 50 -20.41 19.71 3.18
CA GLY A 50 -21.04 19.36 4.46
C GLY A 50 -20.97 17.87 4.82
N ARG A 51 -20.74 16.98 3.85
CA ARG A 51 -20.62 15.52 4.07
C ARG A 51 -19.17 15.06 4.24
N VAL A 52 -18.22 15.67 3.54
CA VAL A 52 -16.81 15.22 3.53
C VAL A 52 -15.87 16.36 3.88
N GLN A 53 -14.96 16.11 4.82
CA GLN A 53 -13.87 17.01 5.18
C GLN A 53 -12.54 16.39 4.77
N LEU A 54 -11.79 17.08 3.91
CA LEU A 54 -10.47 16.64 3.47
C LEU A 54 -9.39 17.14 4.45
N GLY A 55 -8.33 16.35 4.64
CA GLY A 55 -7.23 16.67 5.54
C GLY A 55 -6.46 17.94 5.15
N SER A 56 -5.86 18.59 6.14
CA SER A 56 -5.11 19.86 5.98
C SER A 56 -3.81 19.74 5.18
N ALA A 57 -3.31 18.52 4.97
CA ALA A 57 -2.09 18.26 4.20
C ALA A 57 -2.32 18.31 2.67
N LEU A 58 -3.58 18.34 2.22
CA LEU A 58 -3.92 18.52 0.81
C LEU A 58 -3.72 19.99 0.40
N SER A 59 -3.01 20.20 -0.70
CA SER A 59 -2.93 21.53 -1.31
C SER A 59 -4.23 21.88 -2.03
N GLY A 60 -4.45 23.16 -2.33
CA GLY A 60 -5.62 23.57 -3.13
C GLY A 60 -5.71 22.88 -4.51
N ARG A 61 -4.56 22.46 -5.09
CA ARG A 61 -4.53 21.67 -6.33
C ARG A 61 -4.97 20.24 -6.09
N ASP A 62 -4.55 19.64 -4.97
CA ASP A 62 -4.96 18.28 -4.57
C ASP A 62 -6.46 18.24 -4.30
N THR A 63 -6.99 19.18 -3.52
CA THR A 63 -8.43 19.30 -3.23
C THR A 63 -9.24 19.42 -4.52
N LYS A 64 -8.83 20.27 -5.46
CA LYS A 64 -9.50 20.43 -6.75
C LYS A 64 -9.43 19.15 -7.60
N ALA A 65 -8.32 18.42 -7.55
CA ALA A 65 -8.15 17.17 -8.27
C ALA A 65 -9.07 16.07 -7.71
N VAL A 66 -9.13 15.94 -6.38
CA VAL A 66 -10.03 15.00 -5.68
C VAL A 66 -11.48 15.32 -6.00
N GLN A 67 -11.92 16.58 -5.81
CA GLN A 67 -13.29 17.00 -6.12
C GLN A 67 -13.71 16.72 -7.57
N LYS A 68 -12.81 16.94 -8.53
CA LYS A 68 -13.08 16.62 -9.94
C LYS A 68 -13.18 15.12 -10.21
N THR A 69 -12.37 14.33 -9.51
CA THR A 69 -12.35 12.87 -9.66
C THR A 69 -13.62 12.26 -9.05
N VAL A 70 -13.98 12.65 -7.82
CA VAL A 70 -15.25 12.26 -7.19
C VAL A 70 -16.44 12.66 -8.07
N SER A 71 -16.45 13.90 -8.56
CA SER A 71 -17.51 14.37 -9.47
C SER A 71 -17.60 13.53 -10.74
N GLY A 72 -16.47 13.07 -11.29
CA GLY A 72 -16.45 12.14 -12.42
C GLY A 72 -17.05 10.78 -12.07
N LEU A 73 -16.64 10.18 -10.95
CA LEU A 73 -17.13 8.88 -10.48
C LEU A 73 -18.63 8.91 -10.19
N LEU A 74 -19.10 9.92 -9.47
CA LEU A 74 -20.52 10.07 -9.15
C LEU A 74 -21.39 10.22 -10.40
N LYS A 75 -20.90 10.89 -11.46
CA LYS A 75 -21.65 10.99 -12.73
C LYS A 75 -21.77 9.67 -13.48
N LEU A 76 -20.88 8.71 -13.22
CA LEU A 76 -20.95 7.38 -13.83
C LEU A 76 -21.92 6.46 -13.08
N LEU A 77 -21.97 6.56 -11.75
CA LEU A 77 -22.88 5.77 -10.91
C LEU A 77 -24.29 6.39 -10.82
N TYR A 78 -24.34 7.70 -10.67
CA TYR A 78 -25.53 8.54 -10.45
C TYR A 78 -25.62 9.62 -11.54
N PRO A 79 -26.00 9.24 -12.77
CA PRO A 79 -26.01 10.16 -13.91
C PRO A 79 -27.05 11.27 -13.76
N ASP A 80 -28.21 10.99 -13.14
CA ASP A 80 -29.27 11.97 -12.91
C ASP A 80 -28.92 12.87 -11.71
N PRO A 81 -29.00 14.21 -11.85
CA PRO A 81 -28.72 15.16 -10.78
C PRO A 81 -29.59 15.06 -9.53
N GLU A 82 -30.83 14.58 -9.65
CA GLU A 82 -31.76 14.54 -8.53
C GLU A 82 -31.66 13.20 -7.76
N MET A 83 -30.79 12.28 -8.19
CA MET A 83 -30.56 11.03 -7.48
C MET A 83 -29.83 11.28 -6.16
N GLU A 84 -30.36 10.74 -5.07
CA GLU A 84 -29.67 10.71 -3.79
C GLU A 84 -28.44 9.80 -3.89
N VAL A 85 -27.28 10.32 -3.51
CA VAL A 85 -26.03 9.57 -3.42
C VAL A 85 -25.88 9.06 -1.99
N PRO A 86 -25.89 7.73 -1.73
CA PRO A 86 -25.61 7.16 -0.42
C PRO A 86 -24.24 7.55 0.12
N ASP A 87 -24.10 7.63 1.46
CA ASP A 87 -22.81 7.95 2.10
C ASP A 87 -21.73 6.91 1.77
N GLU A 88 -22.10 5.63 1.63
CA GLU A 88 -21.18 4.53 1.29
C GLU A 88 -20.50 4.73 -0.08
N ASP A 89 -21.28 5.09 -1.09
CA ASP A 89 -20.75 5.30 -2.45
C ASP A 89 -19.97 6.61 -2.54
N LEU A 90 -20.36 7.62 -1.78
CA LEU A 90 -19.62 8.85 -1.67
C LEU A 90 -18.25 8.61 -0.99
N GLU A 91 -18.23 7.84 0.09
CA GLU A 91 -17.00 7.45 0.79
C GLU A 91 -16.07 6.65 -0.13
N TRP A 92 -16.60 5.63 -0.82
CA TRP A 92 -15.87 4.86 -1.83
C TRP A 92 -15.25 5.76 -2.91
N ALA A 93 -16.03 6.70 -3.45
CA ALA A 93 -15.56 7.61 -4.49
C ALA A 93 -14.46 8.55 -3.96
N VAL A 94 -14.57 9.02 -2.72
CA VAL A 94 -13.57 9.86 -2.05
C VAL A 94 -12.28 9.09 -1.80
N GLU A 95 -12.37 7.86 -1.29
CA GLU A 95 -11.22 7.01 -1.04
C GLU A 95 -10.45 6.74 -2.32
N LEU A 96 -11.14 6.30 -3.38
CA LEU A 96 -10.52 6.04 -4.68
C LEU A 96 -9.91 7.31 -5.31
N ALA A 97 -10.57 8.46 -5.15
CA ALA A 97 -10.06 9.74 -5.65
C ALA A 97 -8.80 10.19 -4.89
N LEU A 98 -8.75 10.00 -3.58
CA LEU A 98 -7.59 10.32 -2.75
C LEU A 98 -6.41 9.40 -3.06
N GLU A 99 -6.66 8.10 -3.17
CA GLU A 99 -5.64 7.12 -3.56
C GLU A 99 -5.04 7.50 -4.93
N SER A 100 -5.91 7.73 -5.92
CA SER A 100 -5.49 8.11 -7.27
C SER A 100 -4.71 9.42 -7.33
N ARG A 101 -5.06 10.42 -6.51
CA ARG A 101 -4.31 11.69 -6.44
C ARG A 101 -3.01 11.52 -5.66
N ARG A 102 -2.98 10.68 -4.63
CA ARG A 102 -1.76 10.37 -3.87
C ARG A 102 -0.71 9.74 -4.76
N ARG A 103 -1.09 8.77 -5.60
CA ARG A 103 -0.22 8.16 -6.63
C ARG A 103 0.50 9.22 -7.46
N VAL A 104 -0.25 10.20 -7.95
CA VAL A 104 0.30 11.30 -8.76
C VAL A 104 1.24 12.20 -7.96
N LYS A 105 0.90 12.52 -6.70
CA LYS A 105 1.73 13.37 -5.84
C LYS A 105 3.02 12.69 -5.41
N GLU A 106 3.00 11.39 -5.19
CA GLU A 106 4.19 10.60 -4.86
C GLU A 106 5.18 10.57 -6.03
N GLN A 107 4.69 10.49 -7.28
CA GLN A 107 5.56 10.66 -8.44
C GLN A 107 6.13 12.08 -8.54
N GLN A 108 5.37 13.12 -8.17
CA GLN A 108 5.89 14.49 -8.12
C GLN A 108 6.95 14.67 -7.04
N LYS A 109 6.78 14.04 -5.88
CA LYS A 109 7.76 14.03 -4.79
C LYS A 109 9.10 13.43 -5.22
N ARG A 110 9.10 12.38 -6.04
CA ARG A 110 10.33 11.81 -6.62
C ARG A 110 11.09 12.81 -7.50
N ILE A 111 10.38 13.70 -8.20
CA ILE A 111 10.98 14.70 -9.10
C ILE A 111 11.38 15.98 -8.33
N GLY A 112 10.60 16.36 -7.31
CA GLY A 112 10.76 17.61 -6.57
C GLY A 112 10.40 17.47 -5.09
N SER A 113 11.25 16.77 -4.32
CA SER A 113 10.96 16.42 -2.92
C SER A 113 10.70 17.62 -2.00
N ALA A 114 11.31 18.78 -2.27
CA ALA A 114 11.15 19.98 -1.45
C ALA A 114 9.73 20.58 -1.53
N GLU A 115 9.12 20.57 -2.72
CA GLU A 115 7.79 21.16 -2.97
C GLU A 115 6.66 20.18 -2.58
N PHE A 116 6.87 18.87 -2.79
CA PHE A 116 5.81 17.86 -2.70
C PHE A 116 5.91 16.90 -1.50
N ARG A 117 6.57 17.32 -0.41
CA ARG A 117 6.79 16.48 0.80
C ARG A 117 5.53 16.01 1.52
N ASN A 118 4.45 16.79 1.49
CA ASN A 118 3.22 16.50 2.23
C ASN A 118 2.34 15.48 1.49
N THR A 119 2.57 14.18 1.70
CA THR A 119 1.79 13.10 1.06
C THR A 119 0.78 12.43 1.99
N ASN A 120 0.54 13.03 3.17
CA ASN A 120 -0.41 12.52 4.13
C ASN A 120 -1.85 12.84 3.71
N PHE A 121 -2.49 11.94 2.99
CA PHE A 121 -3.85 12.14 2.50
C PHE A 121 -4.84 11.49 3.44
N SER A 122 -5.78 12.30 3.95
CA SER A 122 -6.82 11.84 4.86
C SER A 122 -8.15 12.51 4.56
N TYR A 123 -9.23 11.89 5.01
CA TYR A 123 -10.57 12.44 4.97
C TYR A 123 -11.34 12.09 6.24
N ARG A 124 -12.47 12.76 6.44
CA ARG A 124 -13.42 12.51 7.52
C ARG A 124 -14.83 12.60 6.95
N MET A 125 -15.66 11.60 7.22
CA MET A 125 -17.08 11.60 6.91
C MET A 125 -17.87 12.29 8.02
N GLY A 126 -18.69 13.28 7.66
CA GLY A 126 -19.46 14.08 8.60
C GLY A 126 -18.62 14.96 9.56
N PRO A 127 -19.29 15.72 10.44
CA PRO A 127 -18.61 16.60 11.40
C PRO A 127 -17.91 15.84 12.52
N ASP A 128 -18.40 14.66 12.90
CA ASP A 128 -17.91 13.86 14.03
C ASP A 128 -17.17 12.57 13.63
N GLY A 129 -16.98 12.29 12.33
CA GLY A 129 -16.36 11.05 11.87
C GLY A 129 -14.92 10.82 12.35
N ILE A 130 -14.38 9.63 12.10
CA ILE A 130 -12.97 9.35 12.39
C ILE A 130 -12.16 9.79 11.17
N GLY A 131 -10.98 10.38 11.41
CA GLY A 131 -10.05 10.72 10.34
C GLY A 131 -9.45 9.46 9.74
N THR A 132 -9.84 9.09 8.53
CA THR A 132 -9.33 7.93 7.80
C THR A 132 -8.17 8.37 6.92
N PHE A 133 -7.06 7.63 7.01
CA PHE A 133 -5.88 7.85 6.18
C PHE A 133 -5.91 6.92 4.97
N VAL A 134 -5.75 7.49 3.78
CA VAL A 134 -5.77 6.71 2.53
C VAL A 134 -4.36 6.33 2.15
N ALA A 135 -4.04 5.04 2.30
CA ALA A 135 -2.79 4.45 1.85
C ALA A 135 -2.83 4.13 0.35
N THR A 136 -1.66 4.12 -0.28
CA THR A 136 -1.49 3.62 -1.64
C THR A 136 -0.81 2.25 -1.53
N PRO A 137 -1.47 1.15 -1.93
CA PRO A 137 -0.98 -0.20 -1.66
C PRO A 137 0.38 -0.49 -2.28
N GLU A 138 0.69 0.09 -3.44
CA GLU A 138 1.97 -0.10 -4.12
C GLU A 138 3.13 0.74 -3.55
N ILE A 139 2.84 1.72 -2.70
CA ILE A 139 3.86 2.52 -2.03
C ILE A 139 4.06 1.89 -0.65
N GLU A 140 4.75 0.76 -0.67
CA GLU A 140 5.32 0.16 0.53
C GLU A 140 6.33 1.16 1.11
N SER A 141 6.13 1.54 2.36
CA SER A 141 7.18 2.22 3.13
C SER A 141 8.31 1.22 3.34
N GLU A 142 9.57 1.66 3.17
CA GLU A 142 10.76 0.84 3.45
C GLU A 142 10.76 0.26 4.88
N ASP A 143 9.95 0.82 5.78
CA ASP A 143 9.81 0.46 7.19
C ASP A 143 8.63 -0.50 7.46
N ARG A 144 7.92 -0.98 6.43
CA ARG A 144 6.79 -1.92 6.58
C ARG A 144 7.15 -3.31 6.05
N ILE A 145 6.73 -4.34 6.79
CA ILE A 145 6.80 -5.73 6.33
C ILE A 145 5.83 -5.90 5.16
N GLY A 146 6.36 -6.14 3.97
CA GLY A 146 5.56 -6.42 2.77
C GLY A 146 4.68 -7.67 2.92
N SER A 147 3.59 -7.70 2.17
CA SER A 147 2.64 -8.85 2.18
C SER A 147 3.09 -10.02 1.32
N ASP A 148 4.09 -9.80 0.47
CA ASP A 148 4.69 -10.83 -0.37
C ASP A 148 5.44 -11.88 0.47
N PRO A 149 5.39 -13.16 0.07
CA PRO A 149 6.16 -14.19 0.74
C PRO A 149 7.66 -13.88 0.60
N LEU A 150 8.34 -13.81 1.74
CA LEU A 150 9.78 -13.54 1.79
C LEU A 150 10.56 -14.61 1.00
N PRO A 151 11.70 -14.25 0.38
CA PRO A 151 12.56 -15.22 -0.28
C PRO A 151 12.96 -16.35 0.68
N PRO A 152 13.14 -17.60 0.18
CA PRO A 152 13.55 -18.72 1.02
C PRO A 152 14.78 -18.40 1.87
N GLY A 153 14.67 -18.63 3.18
CA GLY A 153 15.72 -18.31 4.15
C GLY A 153 15.58 -16.92 4.79
N GLN A 154 14.57 -16.12 4.47
CA GLN A 154 14.31 -14.83 5.14
C GLN A 154 13.06 -14.89 6.01
N VAL A 155 13.11 -14.30 7.21
CA VAL A 155 11.97 -14.17 8.11
C VAL A 155 12.06 -12.91 8.96
N TRP A 156 10.94 -12.24 9.19
CA TRP A 156 10.82 -11.16 10.16
C TRP A 156 10.56 -11.73 11.55
N THR A 157 11.26 -11.23 12.56
CA THR A 157 11.04 -11.60 13.96
C THR A 157 11.04 -10.36 14.84
N ALA A 158 10.25 -10.39 15.91
CA ALA A 158 10.30 -9.39 16.96
C ALA A 158 11.18 -9.90 18.11
N SER A 159 12.05 -9.05 18.64
CA SER A 159 12.76 -9.31 19.90
C SER A 159 12.01 -8.63 21.05
N ARG A 160 11.85 -9.35 22.17
CA ARG A 160 11.46 -8.72 23.43
C ARG A 160 12.72 -8.04 23.97
N GLY A 161 12.67 -6.73 24.19
CA GLY A 161 13.80 -5.97 24.74
C GLY A 161 14.26 -6.50 26.10
N THR A 162 15.47 -6.15 26.52
CA THR A 162 16.00 -6.42 27.88
C THR A 162 16.21 -5.10 28.62
N ASP A 163 16.64 -5.13 29.89
CA ASP A 163 16.80 -3.97 30.80
C ASP A 163 17.81 -2.88 30.35
N GLY A 164 18.16 -2.82 29.06
CA GLY A 164 18.93 -1.76 28.41
C GLY A 164 18.75 -1.69 26.88
N GLU A 165 17.84 -2.46 26.28
CA GLU A 165 17.59 -2.49 24.83
C GLU A 165 16.07 -2.61 24.58
N HIS A 166 15.47 -1.69 23.82
CA HIS A 166 14.03 -1.71 23.56
C HIS A 166 13.61 -2.90 22.68
N ALA A 167 12.34 -3.29 22.73
CA ALA A 167 11.80 -4.28 21.80
C ALA A 167 11.95 -3.78 20.36
N GLY A 168 12.47 -4.63 19.47
CA GLY A 168 12.80 -4.25 18.11
C GLY A 168 12.35 -5.29 17.08
N LEU A 169 12.06 -4.83 15.88
CA LEU A 169 11.83 -5.69 14.72
C LEU A 169 13.18 -5.97 14.05
N CYS A 170 13.47 -7.23 13.74
CA CYS A 170 14.67 -7.62 13.01
C CYS A 170 14.37 -8.64 11.92
N ARG A 171 15.17 -8.58 10.85
CA ARG A 171 15.11 -9.54 9.74
C ARG A 171 16.23 -10.55 9.87
N ILE A 172 15.88 -11.83 9.96
CA ILE A 172 16.82 -12.94 9.90
C ILE A 172 16.93 -13.40 8.44
N GLU A 173 18.14 -13.43 7.90
CA GLU A 173 18.43 -14.03 6.59
C GLU A 173 19.41 -15.20 6.78
N VAL A 174 19.06 -16.37 6.27
CA VAL A 174 19.85 -17.60 6.34
C VAL A 174 20.29 -17.97 4.92
N LYS A 175 21.60 -18.02 4.71
CA LYS A 175 22.21 -18.55 3.49
C LYS A 175 22.81 -19.93 3.79
N SER A 176 22.62 -20.88 2.89
CA SER A 176 23.26 -22.20 2.98
C SER A 176 24.25 -22.35 1.83
N GLY A 177 25.49 -22.74 2.14
CA GLY A 177 26.54 -23.04 1.17
C GLY A 177 27.32 -24.30 1.58
N PRO A 178 28.30 -24.75 0.78
CA PRO A 178 29.16 -25.89 1.15
C PRO A 178 30.06 -25.54 2.35
N GLY A 179 30.19 -26.44 3.33
CA GLY A 179 31.13 -26.34 4.46
C GLY A 179 30.63 -27.01 5.76
N SER A 180 31.39 -26.95 6.86
CA SER A 180 30.99 -27.57 8.14
C SER A 180 30.83 -26.50 9.22
N GLY A 181 29.60 -26.01 9.44
CA GLY A 181 29.31 -25.15 10.59
C GLY A 181 28.21 -24.10 10.37
N VAL A 182 27.90 -23.36 11.42
CA VAL A 182 27.03 -22.18 11.37
C VAL A 182 27.86 -20.95 11.71
N LYS A 183 27.78 -19.90 10.88
CA LYS A 183 28.52 -18.65 11.10
C LYS A 183 27.55 -17.47 11.15
N VAL A 184 27.48 -16.79 12.30
CA VAL A 184 26.74 -15.52 12.44
C VAL A 184 27.67 -14.40 12.01
N LEU A 185 27.30 -13.66 10.96
CA LEU A 185 28.21 -12.69 10.34
C LEU A 185 27.93 -11.22 10.69
N ASN A 186 26.73 -10.87 11.18
CA ASN A 186 26.35 -9.48 11.43
C ASN A 186 26.33 -9.11 12.92
N GLN A 187 27.22 -8.19 13.28
CA GLN A 187 27.18 -7.41 14.52
C GLN A 187 26.65 -5.99 14.23
N PRO A 188 25.85 -5.38 15.13
CA PRO A 188 25.43 -5.91 16.42
C PRO A 188 24.21 -6.84 16.28
N THR A 189 24.32 -8.06 16.79
CA THR A 189 23.16 -8.93 17.04
C THR A 189 22.56 -8.52 18.39
N PRO A 190 21.24 -8.31 18.51
CA PRO A 190 20.60 -7.99 19.79
C PRO A 190 20.97 -9.00 20.88
N ALA A 191 21.22 -8.53 22.10
CA ALA A 191 21.76 -9.37 23.17
C ALA A 191 20.82 -10.55 23.52
N VAL A 192 19.52 -10.36 23.29
CA VAL A 192 18.45 -11.35 23.52
C VAL A 192 18.57 -12.55 22.59
N LEU A 193 18.94 -12.34 21.32
CA LEU A 193 19.18 -13.45 20.38
C LEU A 193 20.46 -14.23 20.73
N GLN A 194 21.44 -13.58 21.39
CA GLN A 194 22.68 -14.23 21.83
C GLN A 194 22.53 -14.97 23.16
N ARG A 195 21.88 -14.35 24.16
CA ARG A 195 21.73 -14.86 25.54
C ARG A 195 20.62 -15.91 25.68
N ASP A 196 19.48 -15.70 25.02
CA ASP A 196 18.27 -16.54 24.95
C ASP A 196 18.43 -17.99 24.51
N GLY A 197 19.63 -18.43 24.11
CA GLY A 197 19.83 -19.72 23.46
C GLY A 197 18.89 -20.11 22.30
N PRO A 198 18.16 -19.24 21.55
CA PRO A 198 17.21 -19.70 20.54
C PRO A 198 17.94 -19.97 19.21
N LEU A 199 19.04 -19.25 18.94
CA LEU A 199 19.97 -19.53 17.85
C LEU A 199 20.71 -20.87 18.09
N ARG A 200 21.23 -21.09 19.32
CA ARG A 200 21.83 -22.37 19.71
C ARG A 200 20.82 -23.51 19.79
N ARG A 201 19.55 -23.22 20.13
CA ARG A 201 18.47 -24.20 20.03
C ARG A 201 18.08 -24.48 18.58
N ALA A 202 18.03 -23.48 17.71
CA ALA A 202 17.79 -23.70 16.29
C ALA A 202 18.90 -24.55 15.64
N GLU A 203 20.15 -24.40 16.08
CA GLU A 203 21.27 -25.27 15.70
C GLU A 203 21.07 -26.74 16.13
N SER A 204 20.40 -27.00 17.26
CA SER A 204 20.13 -28.36 17.77
C SER A 204 18.79 -28.95 17.31
N ILE A 205 17.80 -28.10 17.00
CA ILE A 205 16.45 -28.48 16.55
C ILE A 205 16.41 -28.77 15.04
N PHE A 206 17.35 -28.24 14.25
CA PHE A 206 17.55 -28.63 12.86
C PHE A 206 18.70 -29.65 12.74
N PRO A 207 18.49 -30.95 13.05
CA PRO A 207 19.43 -31.96 12.60
C PRO A 207 19.50 -31.89 11.07
N VAL A 208 20.70 -32.11 10.53
CA VAL A 208 21.00 -32.17 9.10
C VAL A 208 20.07 -33.18 8.41
N ARG A 209 18.85 -32.76 8.03
CA ARG A 209 18.07 -33.50 7.06
C ARG A 209 18.71 -33.23 5.72
N ARG A 210 19.48 -34.21 5.27
CA ARG A 210 19.96 -34.36 3.88
C ARG A 210 18.78 -34.07 2.94
N ALA A 211 18.75 -32.87 2.37
CA ALA A 211 18.08 -32.69 1.10
C ALA A 211 18.98 -33.33 0.04
N CYS A 212 18.43 -34.27 -0.72
CA CYS A 212 19.12 -35.08 -1.70
C CYS A 212 20.07 -34.27 -2.59
N GLY A 213 21.33 -34.73 -2.69
CA GLY A 213 22.21 -34.41 -3.83
C GLY A 213 23.48 -33.59 -3.58
N ALA A 214 23.83 -33.21 -2.34
CA ALA A 214 25.07 -32.45 -2.08
C ALA A 214 26.01 -33.19 -1.11
N GLY A 215 27.31 -33.19 -1.44
CA GLY A 215 28.40 -33.85 -0.71
C GLY A 215 28.61 -33.37 0.74
N PRO A 216 29.56 -33.96 1.48
CA PRO A 216 29.68 -33.77 2.92
C PRO A 216 30.06 -32.33 3.27
N GLY A 217 29.16 -31.66 3.99
CA GLY A 217 29.35 -30.33 4.55
C GLY A 217 28.39 -29.29 3.96
N ALA A 218 27.32 -28.95 4.70
CA ALA A 218 26.57 -27.72 4.49
C ALA A 218 26.89 -26.71 5.62
N SER A 219 27.42 -25.54 5.25
CA SER A 219 27.67 -24.41 6.14
C SER A 219 26.53 -23.40 5.99
N ARG A 220 25.95 -22.94 7.10
CA ARG A 220 24.87 -21.94 7.09
C ARG A 220 25.37 -20.61 7.65
N THR A 221 25.15 -19.53 6.92
CA THR A 221 25.49 -18.17 7.32
C THR A 221 24.22 -17.41 7.68
N LEU A 222 24.15 -16.88 8.89
CA LEU A 222 23.00 -16.11 9.39
C LEU A 222 23.35 -14.61 9.39
N PHE A 223 22.54 -13.81 8.72
CA PHE A 223 22.60 -12.35 8.70
C PHE A 223 21.41 -11.81 9.49
N LEU A 224 21.70 -10.88 10.39
CA LEU A 224 20.68 -10.11 11.10
C LEU A 224 20.79 -8.68 10.62
N ARG A 225 19.67 -8.13 10.14
CA ARG A 225 19.57 -6.71 9.85
C ARG A 225 18.57 -6.08 10.82
N PRO A 226 18.95 -5.01 11.56
CA PRO A 226 17.97 -4.19 12.25
C PRO A 226 17.01 -3.59 11.22
N ALA A 227 15.74 -3.44 11.59
CA ALA A 227 14.84 -2.61 10.81
C ALA A 227 15.34 -1.15 10.80
N PRO A 228 15.07 -0.38 9.73
CA PRO A 228 15.19 1.08 9.81
C PRO A 228 14.33 1.62 10.96
N ASP A 229 14.83 2.64 11.66
CA ASP A 229 14.18 3.23 12.83
C ASP A 229 12.78 3.77 12.46
N ILE A 230 11.76 3.36 13.21
CA ILE A 230 10.35 3.80 13.08
C ILE A 230 10.17 5.23 13.61
#